data_AF-A0A9E0DYL5-F1
#
_entry.id   AF-A0A9E0DYL5-F1
#
_cell.length_a   1.000
_cell.length_b   1.000
_cell.length_c   1.000
_cell.angle_alpha   90.00
_cell.angle_beta   90.00
_cell.angle_gamma   90.00
#
_symmetry.space_group_name_H-M   'P 1'
#
loop_
_entity.id
_entity.type
_entity.pdbx_description
1 polymer ?
#
loop_
_entity_poly.entity_id
_entity_poly.type
_entity_poly.pdbx_seq_one_letter_code
_entity_poly.pdbx_strand_id
1 'polypeptide(L)' 'MGSFSLMHWVLVVLVIVLLFGGGRISGLMGDVAKGIKAFKKGMADDDEAPAPRHASRLEGQATPDSAPTSSSATKEEQK' A
#
# COMPACT_ATOMS: atom_id res chain seq x y z
N MET A 1 -39.93 -14.50 6.36
CA MET A 1 -38.65 -15.01 6.85
C MET A 1 -37.53 -14.47 5.96
N GLY A 2 -37.04 -13.25 6.22
CA GLY A 2 -36.09 -12.60 5.29
C GLY A 2 -35.48 -11.29 5.79
N SER A 3 -35.57 -11.01 7.09
CA SER A 3 -35.30 -9.69 7.67
C SER A 3 -33.87 -9.48 8.18
N PHE A 4 -32.97 -10.47 8.05
CA PHE A 4 -31.64 -10.41 8.67
C PHE A 4 -30.47 -10.75 7.74
N SER A 5 -30.65 -10.78 6.43
CA SER A 5 -29.62 -11.40 5.58
C SER A 5 -28.44 -10.48 5.20
N LEU A 6 -28.62 -9.16 5.22
CA LEU A 6 -27.55 -8.22 4.84
C LEU A 6 -27.36 -7.08 5.84
N MET A 7 -28.45 -6.45 6.29
CA MET A 7 -28.39 -5.38 7.30
C MET A 7 -27.87 -5.87 8.66
N HIS A 8 -28.14 -7.13 9.02
CA HIS A 8 -27.60 -7.73 10.24
C HIS A 8 -26.06 -7.86 10.17
N TRP A 9 -25.53 -8.34 9.05
CA TRP A 9 -24.09 -8.51 8.87
C TRP A 9 -23.35 -7.17 8.93
N VAL A 10 -23.93 -6.10 8.36
CA VAL A 10 -23.37 -4.74 8.47
C VAL A 10 -23.34 -4.30 9.94
N LEU A 11 -24.42 -4.51 10.71
CA LEU A 11 -24.47 -4.18 12.14
C LEU A 11 -23.46 -5.00 12.96
N VAL A 12 -23.30 -6.28 12.66
CA VAL A 12 -22.34 -7.15 13.36
C VAL A 12 -20.90 -6.69 13.09
N VAL A 13 -20.55 -6.39 11.83
CA VAL A 13 -19.23 -5.88 11.46
C VAL A 13 -18.97 -4.53 12.14
N LEU A 14 -19.97 -3.64 12.19
CA LEU A 14 -19.85 -2.37 12.88
C LEU A 14 -19.50 -2.57 14.36
N VAL A 15 -20.21 -3.44 15.06
CA VAL A 15 -19.96 -3.74 16.47
C VAL A 15 -18.55 -4.34 16.67
N ILE A 16 -18.11 -5.28 15.82
CA ILE A 16 -16.76 -5.85 15.89
C ILE A 16 -15.69 -4.77 15.71
N VAL A 17 -15.87 -3.86 14.75
CA VAL A 17 -14.93 -2.75 14.52
C VAL A 17 -14.86 -1.81 15.73
N LEU A 18 -15.99 -1.55 16.39
CA LEU A 18 -16.00 -0.73 17.61
C LEU A 18 -15.33 -1.43 18.81
N LEU A 19 -15.51 -2.74 18.99
CA LEU A 19 -14.88 -3.49 20.09
C LEU A 19 -13.37 -3.66 19.91
N PHE A 20 -12.93 -3.99 18.69
CA PHE A 20 -11.52 -4.25 18.41
C PHE A 20 -10.74 -2.99 18.02
N GLY A 21 -11.44 -1.92 17.62
CA GLY A 21 -10.87 -0.68 17.13
C GLY A 21 -10.28 -0.81 15.71
N GLY A 22 -10.24 0.30 14.97
CA GLY A 22 -9.69 0.33 13.60
C GLY A 22 -8.21 -0.04 13.50
N GLY A 23 -7.42 0.20 14.56
CA GLY A 23 -5.97 -0.04 14.56
C GLY A 23 -5.57 -1.51 14.47
N ARG A 24 -6.32 -2.43 15.11
CA ARG A 24 -6.02 -3.87 15.07
C ARG A 24 -6.46 -4.49 13.74
N ILE A 25 -7.58 -4.04 13.20
CA ILE A 25 -8.16 -4.54 11.95
C ILE A 25 -7.37 -4.05 10.74
N SER A 26 -6.87 -2.80 10.74
CA SER A 26 -6.11 -2.24 9.62
C SER A 26 -4.80 -2.99 9.35
N GLY A 27 -4.04 -3.34 10.39
CA GLY A 27 -2.81 -4.13 10.25
C GLY A 27 -3.08 -5.54 9.72
N LEU A 28 -4.02 -6.25 10.34
CA LEU A 28 -4.41 -7.60 9.95
C LEU A 28 -5.00 -7.65 8.53
N MET A 29 -5.86 -6.70 8.17
CA MET A 29 -6.42 -6.58 6.82
C MET A 29 -5.34 -6.27 5.78
N GLY A 30 -4.32 -5.50 6.13
CA GLY A 30 -3.18 -5.20 5.25
C GLY A 30 -2.36 -6.44 4.91
N ASP A 31 -2.08 -7.30 5.89
CA ASP A 31 -1.35 -8.56 5.68
C ASP A 31 -2.19 -9.60 4.93
N VAL A 32 -3.47 -9.71 5.28
CA VAL A 32 -4.43 -10.57 4.55
C VAL A 32 -4.60 -10.10 3.10
N ALA A 33 -4.71 -8.79 2.86
CA ALA A 33 -4.81 -8.24 1.51
C ALA A 33 -3.55 -8.49 0.67
N LYS A 34 -2.35 -8.37 1.27
CA LYS A 34 -1.09 -8.74 0.58
C LYS A 34 -1.07 -10.23 0.24
N GLY A 35 -1.46 -11.11 1.16
CA GLY A 35 -1.55 -12.56 0.92
C GLY A 35 -2.50 -12.92 -0.21
N ILE A 36 -3.73 -12.38 -0.20
CA ILE A 36 -4.73 -12.63 -1.24
C ILE A 36 -4.30 -12.02 -2.59
N LYS A 37 -3.65 -10.84 -2.59
CA LYS A 37 -3.13 -10.21 -3.82
C LYS A 37 -1.97 -11.00 -4.43
N ALA A 38 -1.07 -11.53 -3.60
CA ALA A 38 0.02 -12.40 -4.03
C ALA A 38 -0.52 -13.73 -4.56
N PHE A 39 -1.52 -14.31 -3.89
CA PHE A 39 -2.19 -15.53 -4.35
C PHE A 39 -2.88 -15.33 -5.70
N LYS A 40 -3.61 -14.22 -5.85
CA LYS A 40 -4.27 -13.88 -7.12
C LYS A 40 -3.27 -13.55 -8.23
N LYS A 41 -2.17 -12.86 -7.91
CA LYS A 41 -1.10 -12.60 -8.89
C LYS A 41 -0.39 -13.90 -9.28
N GLY A 42 -0.13 -14.81 -8.33
CA GLY A 42 0.45 -16.12 -8.62
C GLY A 42 -0.44 -16.99 -9.51
N MET A 43 -1.75 -16.99 -9.30
CA MET A 43 -2.68 -17.67 -10.22
C MET A 43 -2.83 -16.97 -11.58
N ALA A 44 -2.72 -15.64 -11.63
CA ALA A 44 -2.83 -14.89 -12.87
C ALA A 44 -1.53 -14.89 -13.71
N ASP A 45 -0.35 -14.99 -13.10
CA ASP A 45 0.94 -15.16 -13.79
C ASP A 45 1.05 -16.53 -14.48
N ASP A 46 0.28 -17.54 -14.03
CA ASP A 46 0.16 -18.84 -14.74
C ASP A 46 -0.65 -18.72 -16.05
N ASP A 47 -1.49 -17.67 -16.17
CA ASP A 47 -2.43 -17.47 -17.29
C ASP A 47 -2.02 -16.30 -18.22
N GLU A 48 -1.25 -15.30 -17.76
CA GLU A 48 -0.84 -14.15 -18.57
C GLU A 48 0.57 -13.61 -18.22
N ALA A 49 1.43 -13.48 -19.23
CA ALA A 49 2.79 -12.94 -19.18
C ALA A 49 2.86 -11.51 -18.58
N PRO A 50 4.02 -11.06 -18.07
CA PRO A 50 4.11 -10.20 -16.88
C PRO A 50 3.68 -8.76 -17.14
N ALA A 51 2.63 -8.30 -16.44
CA ALA A 51 2.33 -6.88 -16.32
C ALA A 51 3.30 -6.20 -15.31
N PRO A 52 4.08 -5.18 -15.72
CA PRO A 52 4.96 -4.47 -14.82
C PRO A 52 4.12 -3.52 -13.97
N ARG A 53 4.07 -3.72 -12.66
CA ARG A 53 3.51 -2.69 -11.75
C ARG A 53 4.52 -2.35 -10.68
N HIS A 54 5.19 -1.24 -10.95
CA HIS A 54 5.67 -0.25 -9.99
C HIS A 54 4.85 -0.29 -8.69
N ALA A 55 5.38 -0.98 -7.69
CA ALA A 55 4.96 -0.85 -6.29
C ALA A 55 6.17 -0.44 -5.42
N SER A 56 7.13 0.27 -6.02
CA SER A 56 8.35 0.74 -5.34
C SER A 56 8.40 2.26 -5.14
N ARG A 57 7.29 3.00 -5.35
CA ARG A 57 7.19 4.38 -4.84
C ARG A 57 6.84 4.31 -3.36
N LEU A 58 7.85 3.94 -2.57
CA LEU A 58 7.85 4.05 -1.13
C LEU A 58 7.66 5.53 -0.78
N GLU A 59 6.47 5.85 -0.29
CA GLU A 59 6.17 7.04 0.49
C GLU A 59 7.08 7.01 1.72
N GLY A 60 8.24 7.68 1.67
CA GLY A 60 9.23 7.59 2.76
C GLY A 60 10.57 8.29 2.56
N GLN A 61 10.69 9.25 1.64
CA GLN A 61 11.84 10.15 1.62
C GLN A 61 11.40 11.57 2.02
N ALA A 62 11.09 11.71 3.31
CA ALA A 62 11.09 12.99 4.00
C ALA A 62 12.37 13.06 4.85
N THR A 63 13.49 13.44 4.21
CA THR A 63 14.63 14.05 4.89
C THR A 63 15.10 15.21 4.03
N PRO A 64 14.84 16.46 4.44
CA PRO A 64 15.34 17.66 3.79
C PRO A 64 16.78 17.86 4.27
N ASP A 65 17.74 17.06 3.80
CA ASP A 65 19.14 17.29 4.14
C ASP A 65 20.05 16.66 3.10
N SER A 66 20.44 17.46 2.12
CA SER A 66 21.65 17.28 1.30
C SER A 66 21.84 18.55 0.45
N ALA A 67 22.11 19.66 1.14
CA ALA A 67 23.10 20.58 0.62
C ALA A 67 24.43 20.17 1.27
N PRO A 68 25.40 19.75 0.47
CA PRO A 68 26.66 20.47 0.54
C PRO A 68 27.02 20.99 -0.85
N THR A 69 27.12 22.31 -0.90
CA THR A 69 28.02 23.03 -1.80
C THR A 69 29.36 22.29 -1.89
N SER A 70 29.67 21.73 -3.06
CA SER A 70 30.98 21.75 -3.71
C SER A 70 31.02 20.66 -4.79
N SER A 71 31.00 21.11 -6.03
CA SER A 71 31.82 20.61 -7.15
C SER A 71 31.06 20.70 -8.48
N SER A 72 30.86 21.93 -8.96
CA SER A 72 30.64 22.20 -10.39
C SER A 72 30.75 23.71 -10.64
N ALA A 73 31.97 24.25 -10.62
CA ALA A 73 32.27 25.57 -11.16
C ALA A 73 33.61 25.53 -11.91
N THR A 74 33.75 24.57 -12.83
CA THR A 74 34.67 24.74 -13.96
C THR A 74 33.89 25.45 -15.05
N LYS A 75 33.93 26.79 -15.02
CA LYS A 75 33.68 27.64 -16.18
C LYS A 75 34.57 28.87 -16.08
N GLU A 76 35.87 28.63 -16.22
CA GLU A 76 36.85 29.65 -16.59
C GLU A 76 37.55 29.16 -17.85
N GLU A 77 36.95 29.45 -19.01
CA GLU A 77 37.65 29.55 -20.30
C GLU A 77 36.70 30.21 -21.32
N GLN A 78 36.58 31.54 -21.25
CA GLN A 78 36.38 32.38 -22.44
C GLN A 78 36.57 33.86 -22.07
N LYS A 79 37.83 34.33 -22.06
CA LYS A 79 38.17 35.71 -22.43
C LYS A 79 39.62 35.82 -22.86
#